data_AF-A0A1B3ZA79-F1
#
_entry.id   AF-A0A1B3ZA79-F1
#
_cell.length_a   1.000
_cell.length_b   1.000
_cell.length_c   1.000
_cell.angle_alpha   90.00
_cell.angle_beta   90.00
_cell.angle_gamma   90.00
#
_symmetry.space_group_name_H-M   'P 1'
#
loop_
_entity.id
_entity.type
_entity.pdbx_description
1 polymer ?
#
loop_
_entity_poly.entity_id
_entity_poly.type
_entity_poly.pdbx_seq_one_letter_code
_entity_poly.pdbx_strand_id
1 'polypeptide(L)' 'MITTRQTGEFYSGTASDIDLLGGMFDLMPGFKALLDSPYRGEIEENATRFPGLYRYGVMLSNVAEGIADGSIRVPR' A
#
# COMPACT_ATOMS: atom_id res chain seq x y z
N MET A 1 4.87 -8.02 -18.01
CA MET A 1 3.66 -8.88 -17.92
C MET A 1 3.70 -9.59 -16.58
N ILE A 2 3.03 -9.03 -15.57
CA ILE A 2 2.85 -9.72 -14.28
C ILE A 2 1.63 -10.63 -14.46
N THR A 3 1.87 -11.94 -14.39
CA THR A 3 0.90 -12.99 -14.64
C THR A 3 -0.28 -12.90 -13.66
N THR A 4 -1.50 -13.03 -14.20
CA THR A 4 -2.83 -13.02 -13.58
C THR A 4 -3.02 -13.94 -12.36
N ARG A 5 -2.02 -14.77 -12.00
CA ARG A 5 -2.02 -15.58 -10.77
C ARG A 5 -1.63 -14.78 -9.52
N GLN A 6 -0.71 -13.82 -9.63
CA GLN A 6 -0.23 -13.08 -8.45
C GLN A 6 -1.28 -12.11 -7.89
N THR A 7 -2.13 -11.55 -8.75
CA THR A 7 -3.20 -10.65 -8.33
C THR A 7 -4.21 -11.32 -7.40
N GLY A 8 -4.51 -12.61 -7.59
CA GLY A 8 -5.45 -13.34 -6.73
C GLY A 8 -4.94 -13.56 -5.30
N GLU A 9 -3.61 -13.71 -5.13
CA GLU A 9 -3.00 -13.93 -3.82
C GLU A 9 -2.97 -12.66 -2.97
N PHE A 10 -2.79 -11.49 -3.60
CA PHE A 10 -2.87 -10.18 -2.93
C PHE A 10 -4.24 -9.91 -2.28
N TYR A 11 -5.33 -10.41 -2.89
CA TYR A 11 -6.68 -10.24 -2.35
C TYR A 11 -7.07 -11.28 -1.28
N SER A 12 -6.34 -12.40 -1.18
CA SER A 12 -6.70 -13.52 -0.29
C SER A 12 -6.24 -13.38 1.17
N GLY A 13 -5.52 -12.31 1.49
CA GLY A 13 -5.00 -12.07 2.85
C GLY A 13 -3.78 -12.92 3.24
N THR A 14 -3.36 -13.87 2.40
CA THR A 14 -2.18 -14.74 2.65
C THR A 14 -0.86 -14.19 2.10
N ALA A 15 -0.89 -13.13 1.29
CA ALA A 15 0.33 -12.48 0.82
C ALA A 15 1.12 -11.89 2.00
N SER A 16 2.44 -12.08 1.99
CA SER A 16 3.32 -11.42 2.97
C SER A 16 3.29 -9.91 2.74
N ASP A 17 3.61 -9.14 3.77
CA ASP A 17 3.67 -7.67 3.66
C ASP A 17 4.70 -7.23 2.60
N ILE A 18 5.76 -8.02 2.40
CA ILE A 18 6.79 -7.78 1.37
C ILE A 18 6.22 -8.00 -0.02
N ASP A 19 5.45 -9.07 -0.22
CA ASP A 19 4.80 -9.32 -1.51
C ASP A 19 3.84 -8.18 -1.83
N LEU A 20 3.06 -7.74 -0.84
CA LEU A 20 2.09 -6.65 -1.01
C LEU A 20 2.78 -5.34 -1.42
N LEU A 21 3.88 -4.96 -0.77
CA LEU A 21 4.67 -3.80 -1.20
C LEU A 21 5.23 -3.98 -2.63
N GLY A 22 5.80 -5.14 -2.93
CA GLY A 22 6.39 -5.42 -4.22
C GLY A 22 5.37 -5.37 -5.35
N GLY A 23 4.19 -5.97 -5.13
CA GLY A 23 3.09 -5.98 -6.09
C GLY A 23 2.42 -4.61 -6.29
N MET A 24 2.52 -3.72 -5.32
CA MET A 24 1.96 -2.36 -5.39
C MET A 24 2.97 -1.31 -5.86
N PHE A 25 4.24 -1.66 -6.02
CA PHE A 25 5.32 -0.70 -6.33
C PHE A 25 5.03 0.12 -7.59
N ASP A 26 4.64 -0.53 -8.69
CA ASP A 26 4.32 0.14 -9.96
C ASP A 26 3.09 1.06 -9.85
N LEU A 27 2.23 0.84 -8.85
CA LEU A 27 1.00 1.59 -8.63
C LEU A 27 1.19 2.77 -7.65
N MET A 28 2.34 2.87 -6.99
CA MET A 28 2.63 3.91 -5.99
C MET A 28 2.44 5.35 -6.48
N PRO A 29 2.86 5.74 -7.70
CA PRO A 29 2.63 7.10 -8.20
C PRO A 29 1.13 7.44 -8.29
N GLY A 30 0.32 6.50 -8.79
CA GLY A 30 -1.12 6.67 -8.90
C GLY A 30 -1.81 6.70 -7.53
N PHE A 31 -1.36 5.83 -6.61
CA PHE A 31 -1.86 5.82 -5.24
C PHE A 31 -1.53 7.12 -4.49
N LYS A 32 -0.32 7.68 -4.69
CA LYS A 32 0.03 8.99 -4.14
C LYS A 32 -0.85 10.11 -4.73
N ALA A 33 -1.08 10.12 -6.04
CA ALA A 33 -1.96 11.10 -6.67
C ALA A 33 -3.40 11.00 -6.12
N LEU A 34 -3.88 9.79 -5.83
CA LEU A 34 -5.17 9.54 -5.19
C LEU A 34 -5.21 10.16 -3.78
N LEU A 35 -4.18 9.93 -2.95
CA LEU A 35 -4.06 10.51 -1.60
C LEU A 35 -3.95 12.05 -1.59
N ASP A 36 -3.30 12.62 -2.60
CA ASP A 36 -3.16 14.07 -2.77
C ASP A 36 -4.41 14.71 -3.40
N SER A 37 -5.37 13.91 -3.86
CA SER A 37 -6.61 14.37 -4.49
C SER A 37 -7.67 14.82 -3.47
N PRO A 38 -8.70 15.58 -3.88
CA PRO A 38 -9.84 15.89 -3.02
C PRO A 38 -10.66 14.65 -2.59
N TYR A 39 -10.44 13.50 -3.23
CA TYR A 39 -11.14 12.24 -2.94
C TYR A 39 -10.53 11.46 -1.77
N ARG A 40 -9.58 12.04 -1.03
CA ARG A 40 -8.94 11.38 0.11
C ARG A 40 -9.94 10.77 1.10
N GLY A 41 -11.03 11.47 1.40
CA GLY A 41 -12.08 10.95 2.30
C GLY A 41 -12.76 9.68 1.78
N GLU A 42 -12.91 9.54 0.46
CA GLU A 42 -13.47 8.33 -0.17
C GLU A 42 -12.50 7.14 -0.08
N ILE A 43 -11.19 7.39 -0.01
CA ILE A 43 -10.19 6.33 0.22
C ILE A 43 -10.34 5.77 1.63
N GLU A 44 -10.50 6.65 2.62
CA GLU A 44 -10.71 6.26 4.02
C GLU A 44 -12.03 5.48 4.18
N GLU A 45 -13.09 5.89 3.50
CA GLU A 45 -14.34 5.13 3.47
C GLU A 45 -14.16 3.77 2.79
N ASN A 46 -13.48 3.71 1.65
CA ASN A 46 -13.22 2.45 0.94
C ASN A 46 -12.30 1.52 1.74
N ALA A 47 -11.39 2.04 2.57
CA ALA A 47 -10.56 1.21 3.43
C ALA A 47 -11.39 0.38 4.42
N THR A 48 -12.59 0.85 4.81
CA THR A 48 -13.53 0.06 5.63
C THR A 48 -14.17 -1.10 4.84
N ARG A 49 -14.29 -0.96 3.52
CA ARG A 49 -14.92 -1.94 2.61
C ARG A 49 -13.92 -2.94 2.04
N PHE A 50 -12.65 -2.56 1.96
CA PHE A 50 -11.57 -3.35 1.38
C PHE A 50 -10.44 -3.53 2.41
N PRO A 51 -10.46 -4.62 3.21
CA PRO A 51 -9.45 -4.85 4.25
C PRO A 51 -8.00 -4.84 3.74
N GLY A 52 -7.76 -5.26 2.50
CA GLY A 52 -6.44 -5.18 1.87
C GLY A 52 -5.95 -3.75 1.66
N LEU A 53 -6.85 -2.81 1.33
CA LEU A 53 -6.52 -1.39 1.22
C LEU A 53 -6.15 -0.78 2.57
N TYR A 54 -6.91 -1.14 3.61
CA TYR A 54 -6.60 -0.72 4.98
C TYR A 54 -5.24 -1.25 5.45
N ARG A 55 -4.98 -2.55 5.27
CA ARG A 55 -3.68 -3.18 5.60
C ARG A 55 -2.53 -2.50 4.88
N TYR A 56 -2.70 -2.22 3.59
CA TYR A 56 -1.69 -1.53 2.78
C TYR A 56 -1.41 -0.11 3.28
N GLY A 57 -2.46 0.65 3.60
CA GLY A 57 -2.33 2.00 4.16
C GLY A 57 -1.60 2.02 5.50
N VAL A 58 -1.97 1.14 6.44
CA VAL A 58 -1.28 1.00 7.74
C VAL A 58 0.19 0.66 7.55
N MET A 59 0.49 -0.25 6.62
CA MET A 59 1.87 -0.63 6.33
C MET A 59 2.70 0.56 5.84
N LEU A 60 2.18 1.33 4.88
CA LEU A 60 2.86 2.52 4.37
C LEU A 60 3.05 3.60 5.46
N SER A 61 2.07 3.77 6.35
CA SER A 61 2.19 4.67 7.50
C SER A 61 3.32 4.26 8.44
N ASN A 62 3.43 2.96 8.77
CA ASN A 62 4.50 2.45 9.62
C ASN A 62 5.89 2.63 8.96
N VAL A 63 5.98 2.43 7.65
CA VAL A 63 7.22 2.69 6.90
C VAL A 63 7.57 4.18 6.93
N ALA A 64 6.59 5.06 6.72
CA ALA A 64 6.80 6.50 6.76
C ALA A 64 7.24 6.98 8.16
N GLU A 65 6.64 6.45 9.22
CA GLU A 65 7.02 6.71 10.61
C GLU A 65 8.44 6.26 10.89
N GLY A 66 8.79 5.02 10.52
CA GLY A 66 10.16 4.51 10.68
C GLY A 66 11.20 5.31 9.88
N ILE A 67 10.84 5.86 8.73
CA ILE A 67 11.73 6.78 7.99
C ILE A 67 11.87 8.12 8.74
N ALA A 68 10.77 8.66 9.26
CA ALA A 68 10.76 9.94 9.96
C ALA A 68 11.51 9.91 11.30
N ASP A 69 11.41 8.81 12.04
CA ASP A 69 12.09 8.62 13.34
C ASP A 69 13.54 8.11 13.20
N GLY A 70 13.94 7.70 11.99
CA GLY A 70 15.29 7.23 11.67
C GLY A 70 15.54 5.74 11.92
N SER A 71 14.53 4.97 12.32
CA SER A 71 14.58 3.50 12.47
C SER A 71 14.72 2.79 11.13
N ILE A 72 14.20 3.37 10.05
CA ILE A 72 14.38 2.93 8.66
C ILE A 72 15.29 3.92 7.95
N ARG A 73 16.49 3.47 7.59
CA ARG A 73 17.43 4.27 6.80
C ARG A 73 17.14 4.11 5.32
N VAL A 74 16.82 5.23 4.65
CA VAL A 74 16.68 5.28 3.19
C VAL A 74 18.07 5.51 2.57
N PRO A 75 18.58 4.58 1.73
CA PRO A 75 19.81 4.80 0.99
C PRO A 75 19.67 5.98 0.02
N ARG A 76 20.73 6.76 -0.15
CA ARG A 76 20.81 7.83 -1.15
C ARG A 76 21.44 7.35 -2.45
#